data_AF-A0A8J4AS56-F1
#
_entry.id   AF-A0A8J4AS56-F1
#
_cell.length_a   1.000
_cell.length_b   1.000
_cell.length_c   1.000
_cell.angle_alpha   90.00
_cell.angle_beta   90.00
_cell.angle_gamma   90.00
#
_symmetry.space_group_name_H-M   'P 1'
#
loop_
_entity.id
_entity.type
_entity.pdbx_description
1 polymer ?
#
loop_
_entity_poly.entity_id
_entity_poly.type
_entity_poly.pdbx_seq_one_letter_code
_entity_poly.pdbx_strand_id
1 'polypeptide(L)'
;MRGHGLTATDNDMDFSKETMSEDIIAIWEHMFGGSSDSGKSDDVAGVGQRTAAQEGLSDAAACDADPRRSDTGPIEHAEGKLEAVTATATGVQRSNALPAEGPPAGILVGHSMGGGLAVWAAATKRIKRLEGVVVIDVVEGTALAALPHMMNVLAGRPSSFPSLEEAVAWAVRSGMSRNKEAAAVSMPSQLVPQPNGADVADTERIQQHWIWRTPLELSRPYWEGWYTGLSDAFLQVGRNSRAPPCTNS
;
A
#
# COMPACT_ATOMS: atom_id res chain seq x y z
N MET A 1 -5.13 -0.68 -2.75
CA MET A 1 -5.83 -1.36 -1.63
C MET A 1 -6.69 -2.50 -2.12
N ARG A 2 -7.53 -2.32 -3.15
CA ARG A 2 -8.18 -3.44 -3.85
C ARG A 2 -7.61 -3.63 -5.25
N GLY A 3 -7.50 -4.86 -5.71
CA GLY A 3 -7.00 -5.21 -7.05
C GLY A 3 -5.54 -4.80 -7.32
N HIS A 4 -4.75 -4.52 -6.28
CA HIS A 4 -3.33 -4.17 -6.38
C HIS A 4 -2.48 -5.24 -5.67
N GLY A 5 -1.39 -5.68 -6.30
CA GLY A 5 -0.53 -6.72 -5.74
C GLY A 5 -1.31 -8.04 -5.56
N LEU A 6 -1.23 -8.61 -4.35
CA LEU A 6 -1.87 -9.89 -4.00
C LEU A 6 -3.23 -9.72 -3.27
N THR A 7 -3.76 -8.51 -3.18
CA THR A 7 -5.04 -8.25 -2.50
C THR A 7 -6.23 -8.65 -3.39
N ALA A 8 -7.12 -9.50 -2.88
CA ALA A 8 -8.36 -9.91 -3.52
C ALA A 8 -9.54 -9.64 -2.58
N THR A 9 -10.67 -9.15 -3.11
CA THR A 9 -11.89 -8.91 -2.33
C THR A 9 -13.11 -9.50 -3.04
N ASP A 10 -14.11 -9.94 -2.28
CA ASP A 10 -15.34 -10.54 -2.82
C ASP A 10 -16.30 -9.49 -3.44
N ASN A 11 -16.06 -8.20 -3.16
CA ASN A 11 -16.84 -7.09 -3.69
C ASN A 11 -15.95 -5.89 -4.06
N ASP A 12 -15.38 -5.94 -5.27
CA ASP A 12 -14.49 -4.90 -5.79
C ASP A 12 -15.20 -3.56 -6.12
N MET A 13 -16.53 -3.48 -5.96
CA MET A 13 -17.34 -2.32 -6.38
C MET A 13 -17.91 -1.50 -5.23
N ASP A 14 -17.77 -1.97 -3.99
CA ASP A 14 -18.14 -1.21 -2.79
C ASP A 14 -16.96 -0.40 -2.29
N PHE A 15 -16.94 0.89 -2.64
CA PHE A 15 -15.93 1.83 -2.18
C PHE A 15 -16.39 2.66 -0.98
N SER A 16 -17.33 2.18 -0.17
CA SER A 16 -17.72 2.88 1.06
C SER A 16 -16.54 3.00 2.04
N LYS A 17 -16.57 4.04 2.89
CA LYS A 17 -15.51 4.23 3.90
C LYS A 17 -15.44 3.05 4.86
N GLU A 18 -16.59 2.43 5.17
CA GLU A 18 -16.69 1.29 6.07
C GLU A 18 -15.92 0.11 5.52
N THR A 19 -16.23 -0.31 4.29
CA THR A 19 -15.60 -1.48 3.67
C THR A 19 -14.12 -1.23 3.39
N MET A 20 -13.75 -0.03 2.92
CA MET A 20 -12.35 0.28 2.64
C MET A 20 -11.50 0.47 3.91
N SER A 21 -12.10 0.91 5.02
CA SER A 21 -11.39 0.98 6.31
C SER A 21 -11.20 -0.41 6.91
N GLU A 22 -12.18 -1.30 6.74
CA GLU A 22 -12.05 -2.69 7.15
C GLU A 22 -10.92 -3.39 6.39
N ASP A 23 -10.72 -3.09 5.09
CA ASP A 23 -9.58 -3.64 4.35
C ASP A 23 -8.22 -3.23 4.96
N ILE A 24 -8.08 -1.98 5.40
CA ILE A 24 -6.85 -1.50 6.06
C ILE A 24 -6.60 -2.31 7.33
N ILE A 25 -7.66 -2.52 8.11
CA ILE A 25 -7.59 -3.26 9.38
C ILE A 25 -7.26 -4.73 9.10
N ALA A 26 -7.92 -5.35 8.13
CA ALA A 26 -7.68 -6.73 7.74
C ALA A 26 -6.23 -6.93 7.25
N ILE A 27 -5.68 -6.00 6.48
CA ILE A 27 -4.26 -6.03 6.07
C ILE A 27 -3.35 -5.95 7.29
N TRP A 28 -3.62 -5.05 8.24
CA TRP A 28 -2.84 -4.95 9.47
C TRP A 28 -2.90 -6.23 10.32
N GLU A 29 -4.10 -6.77 10.51
CA GLU A 29 -4.33 -8.01 11.24
C GLU A 29 -3.67 -9.21 10.54
N HIS A 30 -3.67 -9.25 9.21
CA HIS A 30 -2.95 -10.29 8.46
C HIS A 30 -1.43 -10.16 8.60
N MET A 31 -0.90 -8.93 8.55
CA MET A 31 0.55 -8.69 8.65
C MET A 31 1.10 -8.88 10.07
N PHE A 32 0.31 -8.56 11.10
CA PHE A 32 0.81 -8.45 12.47
C PHE A 32 -0.07 -9.13 13.54
N GLY A 33 -1.22 -9.69 13.18
CA GLY A 33 -2.16 -10.33 14.11
C GLY A 33 -1.77 -11.74 14.56
N GLY A 34 -0.76 -12.35 13.93
CA GLY A 34 -0.29 -13.71 14.26
C GLY A 34 0.55 -13.85 15.53
N SER A 35 0.78 -12.80 16.31
CA SER A 35 1.77 -12.80 17.41
C SER A 35 1.20 -12.59 18.80
N SER A 36 -0.07 -12.94 19.07
CA SER A 36 -0.59 -12.92 20.44
C SER A 36 -1.85 -13.78 20.61
N ASP A 37 -1.73 -15.11 20.55
CA ASP A 37 -2.58 -15.99 21.37
C ASP A 37 -2.04 -17.43 21.43
N SER A 38 -1.09 -17.68 22.34
CA SER A 38 -0.74 -19.03 22.77
C SER A 38 -0.67 -19.06 24.30
N GLY A 39 -1.84 -19.16 24.95
CA GLY A 39 -1.86 -19.31 26.40
C GLY A 39 -3.22 -19.29 27.09
N LYS A 40 -4.07 -20.29 26.81
CA LYS A 40 -4.80 -21.13 27.81
C LYS A 40 -5.94 -21.89 27.14
N SER A 41 -5.69 -23.16 26.83
CA SER A 41 -6.74 -24.18 26.71
C SER A 41 -6.54 -25.17 27.86
N ASP A 42 -7.39 -25.09 28.87
CA ASP A 42 -7.55 -26.19 29.83
C ASP A 42 -8.30 -27.34 29.13
N ASP A 43 -7.83 -28.55 29.40
CA ASP A 43 -8.20 -29.84 28.81
C ASP A 43 -9.71 -30.17 28.82
N VAL A 44 -10.23 -30.74 27.72
CA VAL A 44 -10.96 -32.03 27.72
C VAL A 44 -10.76 -32.75 26.37
N ALA A 45 -10.35 -34.01 26.48
CA ALA A 45 -9.93 -34.96 25.45
C ALA A 45 -10.99 -35.33 24.38
N GLY A 46 -10.50 -35.74 23.20
CA GLY A 46 -11.34 -36.35 22.16
C GLY A 46 -10.66 -36.77 20.85
N VAL A 47 -9.64 -37.65 20.94
CA VAL A 47 -9.31 -38.77 20.01
C VAL A 47 -9.39 -38.53 18.49
N GLY A 48 -8.26 -38.70 17.77
CA GLY A 48 -8.36 -38.80 16.29
C GLY A 48 -7.12 -38.95 15.40
N GLN A 49 -6.01 -39.55 15.86
CA GLN A 49 -5.06 -40.36 15.07
C GLN A 49 -4.32 -39.83 13.80
N ARG A 50 -2.97 -39.91 13.92
CA ARG A 50 -1.95 -40.46 12.97
C ARG A 50 -1.52 -39.52 11.82
N THR A 51 -0.24 -39.28 11.50
CA THR A 51 1.02 -40.06 11.60
C THR A 51 2.26 -39.16 11.31
N ALA A 52 3.39 -39.45 11.98
CA ALA A 52 4.84 -39.34 11.61
C ALA A 52 5.33 -38.21 10.66
N ALA A 53 6.48 -37.54 10.85
CA ALA A 53 7.72 -37.88 11.54
C ALA A 53 8.46 -36.58 11.95
N GLN A 54 9.28 -36.72 12.98
CA GLN A 54 10.12 -35.71 13.61
C GLN A 54 11.47 -35.54 12.90
N GLU A 55 12.19 -34.51 13.34
CA GLU A 55 13.58 -34.07 13.03
C GLU A 55 13.66 -33.03 11.90
N GLY A 56 14.24 -31.83 12.06
CA GLY A 56 15.01 -31.23 13.15
C GLY A 56 16.03 -30.25 12.53
N LEU A 57 16.12 -29.04 13.12
CA LEU A 57 17.19 -28.04 13.02
C LEU A 57 17.25 -27.02 11.83
N SER A 58 17.06 -25.77 12.26
CA SER A 58 17.84 -24.53 12.00
C SER A 58 17.70 -23.75 10.68
N ASP A 59 17.44 -22.46 10.89
CA ASP A 59 17.53 -21.31 9.99
C ASP A 59 18.80 -21.28 9.10
N ALA A 60 18.63 -20.82 7.86
CA ALA A 60 19.51 -19.82 7.25
C ALA A 60 18.89 -19.27 5.95
N ALA A 61 18.64 -17.96 5.93
CA ALA A 61 18.58 -17.18 4.71
C ALA A 61 20.00 -17.05 4.13
N ALA A 62 20.16 -17.30 2.83
CA ALA A 62 21.41 -17.06 2.11
C ALA A 62 21.16 -16.09 0.96
N CYS A 63 21.52 -14.82 1.17
CA CYS A 63 22.05 -13.97 0.11
C CYS A 63 23.54 -13.82 0.42
N ASP A 64 24.36 -14.56 -0.32
CA ASP A 64 25.80 -14.63 -0.13
C ASP A 64 26.50 -13.47 -0.85
N ALA A 65 27.41 -12.83 -0.14
CA ALA A 65 28.37 -11.88 -0.68
C ALA A 65 29.64 -11.97 0.16
N ASP A 66 30.72 -12.48 -0.41
CA ASP A 66 32.08 -12.08 -0.02
C ASP A 66 33.06 -12.21 -1.21
N PRO A 67 34.01 -11.28 -1.40
CA PRO A 67 34.90 -11.20 -2.54
C PRO A 67 36.28 -11.83 -2.24
N ARG A 68 37.04 -12.20 -3.28
CA ARG A 68 38.51 -12.17 -3.27
C ARG A 68 39.10 -12.29 -4.70
N ARG A 69 40.11 -11.44 -4.94
CA ARG A 69 40.84 -11.12 -6.19
C ARG A 69 41.65 -12.27 -6.82
N SER A 70 41.82 -12.24 -8.15
CA SER A 70 43.11 -12.16 -8.90
C SER A 70 42.81 -12.20 -10.42
N ASP A 71 42.86 -11.08 -11.15
CA ASP A 71 44.00 -10.45 -11.86
C ASP A 71 44.43 -11.19 -13.16
N THR A 72 44.10 -10.59 -14.32
CA THR A 72 44.88 -10.55 -15.59
C THR A 72 44.07 -9.75 -16.64
N GLY A 73 44.54 -8.55 -17.04
CA GLY A 73 43.94 -7.72 -18.12
C GLY A 73 44.52 -8.01 -19.51
N PRO A 74 44.49 -7.08 -20.50
CA PRO A 74 43.65 -5.89 -20.73
C PRO A 74 42.83 -6.01 -22.07
N ILE A 75 41.87 -5.11 -22.39
CA ILE A 75 41.99 -4.04 -23.41
C ILE A 75 40.70 -3.18 -23.39
N GLU A 76 40.91 -1.88 -23.60
CA GLU A 76 40.04 -0.71 -23.52
C GLU A 76 38.76 -0.72 -24.37
N HIS A 77 37.69 -0.12 -23.86
CA HIS A 77 36.94 0.96 -24.53
C HIS A 77 36.10 1.73 -23.49
N ALA A 78 36.18 3.05 -23.54
CA ALA A 78 35.71 3.97 -22.52
C ALA A 78 34.17 4.10 -22.44
N GLU A 79 33.61 3.83 -21.26
CA GLU A 79 32.24 4.23 -20.89
C GLU A 79 32.28 5.20 -19.69
N GLY A 80 31.71 6.39 -19.92
CA GLY A 80 31.63 7.47 -18.95
C GLY A 80 30.58 7.18 -17.86
N LYS A 81 31.08 7.01 -16.64
CA LYS A 81 30.41 7.10 -15.33
C LYS A 81 29.19 8.04 -15.29
N LEU A 82 28.03 7.50 -14.93
CA LEU A 82 26.96 8.23 -14.23
C LEU A 82 26.89 7.67 -12.81
N GLU A 83 27.44 8.43 -11.86
CA GLU A 83 27.35 8.12 -10.44
C GLU A 83 25.91 8.31 -9.97
N ALA A 84 25.30 7.22 -9.49
CA ALA A 84 24.02 7.26 -8.81
C ALA A 84 24.18 8.03 -7.49
N VAL A 85 23.59 9.23 -7.43
CA VAL A 85 23.42 9.98 -6.19
C VAL A 85 22.35 9.26 -5.36
N THR A 86 22.78 8.29 -4.57
CA THR A 86 21.95 7.65 -3.55
C THR A 86 21.73 8.66 -2.43
N ALA A 87 20.48 9.11 -2.30
CA ALA A 87 20.04 9.98 -1.23
C ALA A 87 20.39 9.35 0.13
N THR A 88 21.08 10.15 0.94
CA THR A 88 21.46 9.87 2.31
C THR A 88 20.21 9.59 3.15
N ALA A 89 19.90 8.31 3.36
CA ALA A 89 19.04 7.87 4.45
C ALA A 89 19.83 8.07 5.74
N THR A 90 19.54 9.16 6.45
CA THR A 90 20.01 9.38 7.82
C THR A 90 19.68 8.15 8.66
N GLY A 91 20.73 7.59 9.28
CA GLY A 91 20.74 6.27 9.88
C GLY A 91 19.66 6.06 10.95
N VAL A 92 18.77 5.11 10.69
CA VAL A 92 18.08 4.38 11.74
C VAL A 92 19.02 3.28 12.19
N GLN A 93 19.72 3.50 13.31
CA GLN A 93 20.42 2.42 13.99
C GLN A 93 19.39 1.35 14.35
N ARG A 94 19.53 0.14 13.77
CA ARG A 94 18.79 -1.03 14.23
C ARG A 94 19.29 -1.35 15.63
N SER A 95 18.55 -0.92 16.64
CA SER A 95 18.71 -1.46 17.99
C SER A 95 18.40 -2.95 17.91
N ASN A 96 19.37 -3.78 18.26
CA ASN A 96 19.26 -5.24 18.38
C ASN A 96 18.45 -5.61 19.63
N ALA A 97 17.25 -5.04 19.77
CA ALA A 97 16.29 -5.39 20.80
C ALA A 97 15.43 -6.52 20.26
N LEU A 98 15.34 -7.63 21.02
CA LEU A 98 14.43 -8.73 20.78
C LEU A 98 13.03 -8.17 20.46
N PRO A 99 12.31 -8.68 19.43
CA PRO A 99 11.00 -8.16 19.10
C PRO A 99 10.10 -8.32 20.33
N ALA A 100 9.57 -7.19 20.81
CA ALA A 100 8.57 -7.18 21.86
C ALA A 100 7.38 -8.05 21.40
N GLU A 101 7.08 -9.11 22.13
CA GLU A 101 5.94 -10.01 21.90
C GLU A 101 4.68 -9.20 21.55
N GLY A 102 4.29 -9.22 20.28
CA GLY A 102 3.10 -8.55 19.70
C GLY A 102 3.36 -7.63 18.49
N PRO A 103 2.31 -7.00 17.93
CA PRO A 103 2.32 -6.25 16.64
C PRO A 103 3.02 -4.88 16.71
N PRO A 104 4.17 -4.61 16.04
CA PRO A 104 5.01 -3.41 16.25
C PRO A 104 4.25 -2.09 16.32
N ALA A 105 4.77 -1.13 17.09
CA ALA A 105 4.23 0.23 17.10
C ALA A 105 4.25 0.81 15.67
N GLY A 106 3.10 1.30 15.20
CA GLY A 106 2.90 1.68 13.80
C GLY A 106 2.30 3.07 13.63
N ILE A 107 2.50 3.66 12.45
CA ILE A 107 1.88 4.92 12.04
C ILE A 107 1.17 4.67 10.72
N LEU A 108 -0.10 5.06 10.61
CA LEU A 108 -0.80 5.05 9.34
C LEU A 108 -0.51 6.34 8.57
N VAL A 109 -0.16 6.22 7.29
CA VAL A 109 0.08 7.37 6.41
C VAL A 109 -0.85 7.22 5.21
N GLY A 110 -1.65 8.25 4.95
CA GLY A 110 -2.57 8.27 3.83
C GLY A 110 -2.56 9.61 3.09
N HIS A 111 -2.66 9.54 1.77
CA HIS A 111 -2.75 10.70 0.86
C HIS A 111 -4.13 10.76 0.21
N SER A 112 -4.69 11.97 0.10
CA SER A 112 -6.01 12.20 -0.52
C SER A 112 -7.07 11.24 0.05
N MET A 113 -7.85 10.54 -0.78
CA MET A 113 -8.79 9.48 -0.35
C MET A 113 -8.20 8.53 0.70
N GLY A 114 -6.95 8.07 0.49
CA GLY A 114 -6.27 7.17 1.43
C GLY A 114 -6.00 7.80 2.80
N GLY A 115 -5.85 9.12 2.86
CA GLY A 115 -5.77 9.88 4.11
C GLY A 115 -7.08 9.82 4.89
N GLY A 116 -8.21 10.02 4.22
CA GLY A 116 -9.54 9.87 4.83
C GLY A 116 -9.74 8.48 5.41
N LEU A 117 -9.45 7.44 4.61
CA LEU A 117 -9.59 6.05 5.03
C LEU A 117 -8.64 5.66 6.17
N ALA A 118 -7.41 6.19 6.20
CA ALA A 118 -6.49 5.98 7.30
C ALA A 118 -7.05 6.51 8.62
N VAL A 119 -7.73 7.66 8.61
CA VAL A 119 -8.41 8.21 9.79
C VAL A 119 -9.58 7.34 10.21
N TRP A 120 -10.43 6.92 9.27
CA TRP A 120 -11.58 6.07 9.58
C TRP A 120 -11.15 4.72 10.15
N ALA A 121 -10.15 4.09 9.56
CA ALA A 121 -9.56 2.85 10.07
C ALA A 121 -8.98 3.05 11.49
N ALA A 122 -8.24 4.13 11.73
CA ALA A 122 -7.71 4.46 13.06
C ALA A 122 -8.83 4.74 14.09
N ALA A 123 -9.90 5.40 13.68
CA ALA A 123 -11.02 5.75 14.54
C ALA A 123 -11.79 4.51 15.04
N THR A 124 -11.71 3.37 14.33
CA THR A 124 -12.26 2.09 14.81
C THR A 124 -11.56 1.55 16.07
N LYS A 125 -10.32 2.00 16.34
CA LYS A 125 -9.46 1.53 17.45
C LYS A 125 -9.16 0.03 17.41
N ARG A 126 -9.30 -0.63 16.26
CA ARG A 126 -8.95 -2.05 16.08
C ARG A 126 -7.46 -2.28 15.81
N ILE A 127 -6.76 -1.27 15.29
CA ILE A 127 -5.33 -1.34 14.99
C ILE A 127 -4.53 -1.20 16.30
N LYS A 128 -4.04 -2.34 16.81
CA LYS A 128 -3.23 -2.39 18.03
C LYS A 128 -1.90 -1.64 17.83
N ARG A 129 -1.47 -0.91 18.86
CA ARG A 129 -0.21 -0.13 18.89
C ARG A 129 -0.08 0.88 17.74
N LEU A 130 -1.19 1.49 17.34
CA LEU A 130 -1.19 2.65 16.45
C LEU A 130 -0.79 3.90 17.23
N GLU A 131 0.38 4.45 16.92
CA GLU A 131 0.95 5.63 17.58
C GLU A 131 0.56 6.94 16.90
N GLY A 132 0.11 6.89 15.65
CA GLY A 132 -0.28 8.10 14.93
C GLY A 132 -0.90 7.85 13.57
N VAL A 133 -1.50 8.91 13.05
CA VAL A 133 -2.05 8.98 11.69
C VAL A 133 -1.52 10.24 11.02
N VAL A 134 -0.99 10.10 9.81
CA VAL A 134 -0.55 11.19 8.96
C VAL A 134 -1.46 11.27 7.75
N VAL A 135 -2.07 12.43 7.57
CA VAL A 135 -2.99 12.72 6.46
C VAL A 135 -2.33 13.77 5.57
N ILE A 136 -2.18 13.45 4.29
CA ILE A 136 -1.53 14.32 3.30
C ILE A 136 -2.58 14.86 2.32
N ASP A 137 -2.60 16.18 2.18
CA ASP A 137 -3.41 16.92 1.20
C ASP A 137 -4.93 16.70 1.34
N VAL A 138 -5.42 16.56 2.58
CA VAL A 138 -6.85 16.48 2.89
C VAL A 138 -7.20 17.35 4.08
N VAL A 139 -8.16 18.24 3.87
CA VAL A 139 -8.96 18.88 4.91
C VAL A 139 -10.41 18.75 4.49
N GLU A 140 -11.30 18.34 5.39
CA GLU A 140 -12.70 18.02 5.06
C GLU A 140 -13.39 19.09 4.20
N GLY A 141 -13.35 20.34 4.63
CA GLY A 141 -14.01 21.43 3.92
C GLY A 141 -13.45 21.67 2.51
N THR A 142 -12.13 21.60 2.33
CA THR A 142 -11.52 21.80 1.01
C THR A 142 -11.68 20.55 0.12
N ALA A 143 -11.66 19.35 0.70
CA ALA A 143 -11.87 18.10 -0.01
C ALA A 143 -13.30 18.02 -0.58
N LEU A 144 -14.31 18.34 0.23
CA LEU A 144 -15.71 18.38 -0.21
C LEU A 144 -15.93 19.43 -1.31
N ALA A 145 -15.35 20.62 -1.17
CA ALA A 145 -15.44 21.67 -2.17
C ALA A 145 -14.73 21.30 -3.50
N ALA A 146 -13.73 20.43 -3.46
CA ALA A 146 -12.97 19.99 -4.64
C ALA A 146 -13.65 18.84 -5.42
N LEU A 147 -14.62 18.13 -4.83
CA LEU A 147 -15.26 16.98 -5.48
C LEU A 147 -15.81 17.28 -6.89
N PRO A 148 -16.49 18.42 -7.15
CA PRO A 148 -16.94 18.73 -8.51
C PRO A 148 -15.79 18.92 -9.50
N HIS A 149 -14.64 19.42 -9.05
CA HIS A 149 -13.47 19.64 -9.91
C HIS A 149 -12.79 18.31 -10.29
N MET A 150 -12.86 17.31 -9.42
CA MET A 150 -12.29 15.99 -9.69
C MET A 150 -12.93 15.32 -10.91
N MET A 151 -14.21 15.56 -11.18
CA MET A 151 -14.86 15.06 -12.40
C MET A 151 -14.25 15.64 -13.68
N ASN A 152 -13.81 16.90 -13.65
CA ASN A 152 -13.14 17.51 -14.80
C ASN A 152 -11.75 16.89 -15.01
N VAL A 153 -11.05 16.55 -13.93
CA VAL A 153 -9.76 15.83 -13.98
C VAL A 153 -9.95 14.44 -14.59
N LEU A 154 -11.00 13.71 -14.18
CA LEU A 154 -11.32 12.39 -14.73
C LEU A 154 -11.70 12.46 -16.21
N ALA A 155 -12.48 13.46 -16.62
CA ALA A 155 -12.84 13.68 -18.02
C ALA A 155 -11.62 13.98 -18.92
N GLY A 156 -10.51 14.49 -18.35
CA GLY A 156 -9.26 14.73 -19.07
C GLY A 156 -8.39 13.48 -19.27
N ARG A 157 -8.78 12.32 -18.71
CA ARG A 157 -8.01 11.08 -18.84
C ARG A 157 -8.28 10.39 -20.18
N PRO A 158 -7.23 9.98 -20.91
CA PRO A 158 -7.39 9.07 -22.04
C PRO A 158 -8.08 7.77 -21.60
N SER A 159 -8.97 7.23 -22.44
CA SER A 159 -9.67 5.97 -22.16
C SER A 159 -8.74 4.75 -22.23
N SER A 160 -7.69 4.82 -23.06
CA SER A 160 -6.65 3.81 -23.16
C SER A 160 -5.31 4.42 -23.58
N PHE A 161 -4.24 3.66 -23.38
CA PHE A 161 -2.88 3.99 -23.82
C PHE A 161 -2.36 2.89 -24.75
N PRO A 162 -1.57 3.25 -25.79
CA PRO A 162 -0.97 2.27 -26.69
C PRO A 162 0.22 1.53 -26.07
N SER A 163 0.88 2.12 -25.06
CA SER A 163 1.96 1.50 -24.31
C SER A 163 2.11 2.14 -22.92
N LEU A 164 2.86 1.49 -22.02
CA LEU A 164 3.16 2.03 -20.70
C LEU A 164 4.00 3.31 -20.79
N GLU A 165 4.93 3.38 -21.75
CA GLU A 165 5.79 4.54 -21.98
C GLU A 165 4.97 5.77 -22.36
N GLU A 166 3.95 5.62 -23.22
CA GLU A 166 3.04 6.72 -23.56
C GLU A 166 2.18 7.14 -22.37
N ALA A 167 1.78 6.21 -21.50
CA ALA A 167 1.08 6.56 -20.27
C ALA A 167 1.96 7.38 -19.32
N VAL A 168 3.24 6.99 -19.14
CA VAL A 168 4.22 7.75 -18.35
C VAL A 168 4.45 9.13 -18.95
N ALA A 169 4.62 9.22 -20.27
CA ALA A 169 4.82 10.48 -20.95
C ALA A 169 3.58 11.38 -20.83
N TRP A 170 2.38 10.82 -20.96
CA TRP A 170 1.12 11.55 -20.71
C TRP A 170 1.05 12.06 -19.26
N ALA A 171 1.40 11.24 -18.27
CA ALA A 171 1.36 11.63 -16.85
C ALA A 171 2.23 12.86 -16.55
N VAL A 172 3.38 12.97 -17.20
CA VAL A 172 4.26 14.15 -17.08
C VAL A 172 3.69 15.34 -17.84
N ARG A 173 3.26 15.14 -19.09
CA ARG A 173 2.72 16.22 -19.95
C ARG A 173 1.42 16.82 -19.41
N SER A 174 0.55 16.02 -18.82
CA SER A 174 -0.72 16.46 -18.24
C SER A 174 -0.56 17.16 -16.89
N GLY A 175 0.65 17.12 -16.30
CA GLY A 175 0.93 17.66 -14.98
C GLY A 175 0.49 16.74 -13.83
N MET A 176 0.00 15.53 -14.11
CA MET A 176 -0.37 14.55 -13.08
C MET A 176 0.83 14.15 -12.22
N SER A 177 2.02 14.04 -12.81
CA SER A 177 3.27 13.93 -12.08
C SER A 177 4.29 14.93 -12.62
N ARG A 178 4.89 15.72 -11.74
CA ARG A 178 5.99 16.62 -12.12
C ARG A 178 7.32 15.90 -12.27
N ASN A 179 7.45 14.71 -11.69
CA ASN A 179 8.68 13.91 -11.73
C ASN A 179 8.49 12.71 -12.68
N LYS A 180 9.35 12.64 -13.70
CA LYS A 180 9.36 11.56 -14.69
C LYS A 180 9.68 10.20 -14.08
N GLU A 181 10.62 10.12 -13.16
CA GLU A 181 10.99 8.87 -12.49
C GLU A 181 9.84 8.36 -11.61
N ALA A 182 9.23 9.26 -10.85
CA ALA A 182 8.05 8.93 -10.05
C ALA A 182 6.87 8.46 -10.93
N ALA A 183 6.67 9.09 -12.09
CA ALA A 183 5.68 8.65 -13.07
C ALA A 183 6.01 7.25 -13.61
N ALA A 184 7.27 6.99 -13.97
CA ALA A 184 7.71 5.70 -14.48
C ALA A 184 7.49 4.54 -13.48
N VAL A 185 7.67 4.82 -12.19
CA VAL A 185 7.44 3.82 -11.13
C VAL A 185 5.96 3.64 -10.81
N SER A 186 5.17 4.72 -10.81
CA SER A 186 3.78 4.69 -10.32
C SER A 186 2.73 4.42 -11.40
N MET A 187 3.00 4.74 -12.67
CA MET A 187 2.01 4.58 -13.74
C MET A 187 1.67 3.12 -14.06
N PRO A 188 2.64 2.19 -14.17
CA PRO A 188 2.32 0.81 -14.55
C PRO A 188 1.33 0.12 -13.60
N SER A 189 1.39 0.42 -12.30
CA SER A 189 0.47 -0.16 -11.31
C SER A 189 -0.95 0.39 -11.42
N GLN A 190 -1.16 1.55 -12.05
CA GLN A 190 -2.48 2.15 -12.28
C GLN A 190 -3.18 1.62 -13.54
N LEU A 191 -2.51 0.79 -14.32
CA LEU A 191 -2.99 0.28 -15.59
C LEU A 191 -3.07 -1.26 -15.58
N VAL A 192 -3.93 -1.78 -16.46
CA VAL A 192 -4.04 -3.21 -16.78
C VAL A 192 -4.10 -3.37 -18.30
N PRO A 193 -3.52 -4.46 -18.85
CA PRO A 193 -3.71 -4.76 -20.26
C PRO A 193 -5.19 -5.07 -20.50
N GLN A 194 -5.76 -4.46 -21.53
CA GLN A 194 -7.12 -4.77 -21.95
C GLN A 194 -7.16 -6.22 -22.45
N PRO A 195 -8.06 -7.07 -21.93
CA PRO A 195 -8.24 -8.42 -22.47
C PRO A 195 -8.64 -8.28 -23.94
N ASN A 196 -7.86 -8.85 -24.85
CA ASN A 196 -8.27 -8.96 -26.25
C ASN A 196 -9.57 -9.77 -26.27
N GLY A 197 -10.68 -9.12 -26.65
CA GLY A 197 -11.93 -9.84 -26.86
C GLY A 197 -11.68 -10.93 -27.90
N ALA A 198 -12.09 -12.16 -27.58
CA ALA A 198 -11.92 -13.33 -28.44
C ALA A 198 -12.69 -13.28 -29.77
N ASP A 199 -13.35 -12.17 -30.11
CA ASP A 199 -14.34 -12.08 -31.19
C ASP A 199 -14.12 -10.93 -32.20
N VAL A 200 -12.88 -10.47 -32.41
CA VAL A 200 -12.56 -9.55 -33.52
C VAL A 200 -11.61 -10.20 -34.52
N ALA A 201 -12.22 -10.76 -35.57
CA ALA A 201 -11.58 -11.39 -36.72
C ALA A 201 -10.99 -10.37 -37.71
N ASP A 202 -10.28 -9.35 -37.23
CA ASP A 202 -9.55 -8.42 -38.09
C ASP A 202 -8.05 -8.45 -37.76
N THR A 203 -7.28 -8.84 -38.78
CA THR A 203 -5.88 -9.26 -38.71
C THR A 203 -4.93 -8.06 -38.86
N GLU A 204 -5.28 -6.90 -38.31
CA GLU A 204 -4.41 -5.72 -38.34
C GLU A 204 -4.20 -5.16 -36.93
N ARG A 205 -3.05 -5.56 -36.36
CA ARG A 205 -2.45 -5.08 -35.11
C ARG A 205 -3.25 -5.39 -33.85
N ILE A 206 -2.97 -6.57 -33.29
CA ILE A 206 -3.10 -6.86 -31.85
C ILE A 206 -2.12 -5.95 -31.08
N GLN A 207 -2.33 -4.64 -31.10
CA GLN A 207 -1.63 -3.73 -30.19
C GLN A 207 -2.35 -3.85 -28.85
N GLN A 208 -1.64 -4.41 -27.88
CA GLN A 208 -2.14 -4.47 -26.50
C GLN A 208 -2.39 -3.03 -26.03
N HIS A 209 -3.65 -2.70 -25.78
CA HIS A 209 -4.02 -1.42 -25.19
C HIS A 209 -4.03 -1.54 -23.67
N TRP A 210 -3.60 -0.49 -22.99
CA TRP A 210 -3.61 -0.39 -21.54
C TRP A 210 -4.76 0.48 -21.10
N ILE A 211 -5.59 -0.03 -20.19
CA ILE A 211 -6.72 0.69 -19.61
C ILE A 211 -6.47 0.94 -18.12
N TRP A 212 -7.18 1.91 -17.56
CA TRP A 212 -7.10 2.20 -16.14
C TRP A 212 -7.57 1.01 -15.30
N ARG A 213 -6.75 0.61 -14.34
CA ARG A 213 -7.03 -0.51 -13.42
C ARG A 213 -8.31 -0.29 -12.64
N THR A 214 -8.55 0.95 -12.20
CA THR A 214 -9.69 1.31 -11.37
C THR A 214 -10.53 2.37 -12.07
N PRO A 215 -11.80 2.07 -12.38
CA PRO A 215 -12.75 3.07 -12.88
C PRO A 215 -13.19 3.97 -11.73
N LEU A 216 -12.41 5.04 -11.48
CA LEU A 216 -12.63 5.94 -10.34
C LEU A 216 -14.01 6.60 -10.39
N GLU A 217 -14.57 6.77 -11.59
CA GLU A 217 -15.89 7.33 -11.84
C GLU A 217 -17.00 6.53 -11.13
N LEU A 218 -16.84 5.22 -10.99
CA LEU A 218 -17.81 4.35 -10.31
C LEU A 218 -17.79 4.53 -8.79
N SER A 219 -16.67 5.01 -8.23
CA SER A 219 -16.56 5.32 -6.81
C SER A 219 -17.21 6.65 -6.42
N ARG A 220 -17.66 7.46 -7.39
CA ARG A 220 -18.24 8.80 -7.18
C ARG A 220 -19.30 8.88 -6.07
N PRO A 221 -20.28 7.93 -5.97
CA PRO A 221 -21.30 7.99 -4.93
C PRO A 221 -20.74 7.97 -3.50
N TYR A 222 -19.51 7.47 -3.31
CA TYR A 222 -18.89 7.30 -1.99
C TYR A 222 -17.99 8.46 -1.59
N TRP A 223 -17.61 9.35 -2.52
CA TRP A 223 -16.61 10.38 -2.29
C TRP A 223 -16.97 11.33 -1.15
N GLU A 224 -18.21 11.81 -1.12
CA GLU A 224 -18.70 12.65 -0.04
C GLU A 224 -18.61 11.92 1.30
N GLY A 225 -19.02 10.64 1.30
CA GLY A 225 -18.96 9.78 2.47
C GLY A 225 -17.55 9.58 3.03
N TRP A 226 -16.49 9.66 2.21
CA TRP A 226 -15.11 9.55 2.68
C TRP A 226 -14.64 10.74 3.52
N TYR A 227 -15.19 11.92 3.26
CA TYR A 227 -14.70 13.18 3.85
C TYR A 227 -15.66 13.76 4.88
N THR A 228 -16.97 13.51 4.79
CA THR A 228 -17.95 14.01 5.76
C THR A 228 -17.69 13.49 7.16
N GLY A 229 -17.48 14.39 8.13
CA GLY A 229 -17.15 14.06 9.52
C GLY A 229 -15.69 13.66 9.76
N LEU A 230 -14.83 13.79 8.74
CA LEU A 230 -13.42 13.37 8.81
C LEU A 230 -12.63 14.18 9.85
N SER A 231 -12.90 15.48 9.99
CA SER A 231 -12.18 16.34 10.94
C SER A 231 -12.42 15.92 12.38
N ASP A 232 -13.67 15.61 12.72
CA ASP A 232 -14.05 15.13 14.04
C ASP A 232 -13.47 13.74 14.32
N ALA A 233 -13.53 12.84 13.33
CA ALA A 233 -12.93 11.51 13.43
C ALA A 233 -11.41 11.61 13.67
N PHE A 234 -10.72 12.49 12.95
CA PHE A 234 -9.27 12.72 13.11
C PHE A 234 -8.92 13.17 14.54
N LEU A 235 -9.67 14.12 15.10
CA LEU A 235 -9.45 14.60 16.47
C LEU A 235 -9.75 13.53 17.53
N GLN A 236 -10.64 12.58 17.25
CA GLN A 236 -10.94 11.48 18.17
C GLN A 236 -9.81 10.45 18.25
N VAL A 237 -9.03 10.25 17.17
CA VAL A 237 -7.88 9.34 17.15
C VAL A 237 -6.83 9.76 18.20
N GLY A 238 -6.53 11.06 18.31
CA GLY A 238 -5.50 11.58 19.22
C GLY A 238 -5.88 11.66 20.70
N ARG A 239 -7.14 11.44 21.07
CA ARG A 239 -7.64 11.70 22.44
C ARG A 239 -7.39 10.58 23.46
N ASN A 240 -6.95 9.40 23.04
CA ASN A 240 -6.92 8.21 23.90
C ASN A 240 -5.53 7.66 24.28
N SER A 241 -4.43 8.34 23.95
CA SER A 241 -3.07 7.89 24.28
C SER A 241 -2.51 8.44 25.62
N ARG A 242 -3.33 9.12 26.44
CA ARG A 242 -2.88 9.53 27.79
C ARG A 242 -3.01 8.37 28.77
N ALA A 243 -1.87 7.82 29.15
CA ALA A 243 -1.72 6.96 30.34
C ALA A 243 -2.39 7.62 31.57
N PRO A 244 -2.98 6.83 32.49
CA PRO A 244 -3.59 7.38 33.70
C PRO A 244 -2.55 8.18 34.49
N PRO A 245 -2.92 9.32 35.10
CA PRO A 245 -2.00 10.08 35.94
C PRO A 245 -1.55 9.20 37.10
N CYS A 246 -0.23 9.04 37.25
CA CYS A 246 0.35 8.37 38.41
C CYS A 246 -0.13 9.09 39.67
N THR A 247 -0.96 8.44 40.47
CA THR A 247 -1.29 8.90 41.81
C THR A 247 -0.06 8.66 42.67
N ASN A 248 0.65 9.72 43.05
CA ASN A 248 1.66 9.65 44.11
C ASN A 248 0.92 9.40 45.43
N SER A 249 1.11 8.20 45.99
CA SER A 249 0.82 7.90 47.39
C SER A 249 2.08 8.08 48.23
#